data_AF-A0A9X2FKT0-F1
#
_entry.id   AF-A0A9X2FKT0-F1
#
_cell.length_a   1.000
_cell.length_b   1.000
_cell.length_c   1.000
_cell.angle_alpha   90.00
_cell.angle_beta   90.00
_cell.angle_gamma   90.00
#
_symmetry.space_group_name_H-M   'P 1'
#
loop_
_entity.id
_entity.type
_entity.pdbx_description
1 polymer ?
#
loop_
_entity_poly.entity_id
_entity_poly.type
_entity_poly.pdbx_seq_one_letter_code
_entity_poly.pdbx_strand_id
1 'polypeptide(L)' 'MKLKIWWLSNLVWVIIFSILSVILFLRKVDGSGTIQTPTTKLASFIVLAVFFIFIILMQVIFLLFIKRKK' A
#
# COMPACT_ATOMS: atom_id res chain seq x y z
N MET A 1 1.96 21.75 -7.02
CA MET A 1 2.62 20.94 -5.97
C MET A 1 4.12 20.88 -6.28
N LYS A 2 5.01 21.19 -5.31
CA LYS A 2 6.46 21.08 -5.56
C LYS A 2 6.83 19.61 -5.71
N LEU A 3 7.71 19.27 -6.66
CA LEU A 3 8.12 17.89 -6.95
C LEU A 3 8.63 17.16 -5.69
N LYS A 4 9.31 17.87 -4.78
CA LYS A 4 9.75 17.36 -3.48
C LYS A 4 8.61 16.84 -2.59
N ILE A 5 7.47 17.54 -2.56
CA ILE A 5 6.29 17.15 -1.75
C ILE A 5 5.61 15.91 -2.35
N TRP A 6 5.66 15.77 -3.68
CA TRP A 6 5.17 14.57 -4.38
C TRP A 6 5.95 13.32 -4.00
N TRP A 7 7.28 13.39 -4.06
CA TRP A 7 8.14 12.29 -3.65
C TRP A 7 8.00 11.93 -2.17
N LEU A 8 7.83 12.92 -1.29
CA LEU A 8 7.59 12.68 0.13
C LEU A 8 6.28 11.93 0.38
N SER A 9 5.21 12.27 -0.34
CA SER A 9 3.93 11.56 -0.23
C SER A 9 4.07 10.08 -0.65
N ASN A 10 4.78 9.80 -1.74
CA ASN A 10 5.04 8.43 -2.19
C ASN A 10 5.82 7.63 -1.14
N LEU A 11 6.82 8.26 -0.51
CA LEU A 11 7.60 7.63 0.56
C LEU A 11 6.71 7.25 1.75
N VAL A 12 5.82 8.14 2.18
CA VAL A 12 4.86 7.86 3.26
C VAL A 12 3.99 6.64 2.93
N TRP A 13 3.51 6.55 1.68
CA TRP A 13 2.72 5.40 1.23
C TRP A 13 3.50 4.08 1.28
N VAL A 14 4.76 4.08 0.85
CA VAL A 14 5.63 2.89 0.92
C VAL A 14 5.89 2.47 2.37
N ILE A 15 6.09 3.43 3.27
CA ILE A 15 6.27 3.16 4.71
C ILE A 15 5.00 2.52 5.30
N ILE A 16 3.82 3.09 5.03
CA ILE A 16 2.54 2.55 5.51
C ILE A 16 2.34 1.12 5.00
N PHE A 17 2.57 0.87 3.71
CA PHE A 17 2.47 -0.47 3.13
C PHE A 17 3.41 -1.47 3.81
N SER A 18 4.66 -1.06 4.07
CA SER A 18 5.66 -1.90 4.72
C SER A 18 5.26 -2.26 6.14
N ILE A 19 4.80 -1.28 6.93
CA ILE A 19 4.33 -1.50 8.30
C ILE A 19 3.13 -2.45 8.31
N LEU A 20 2.14 -2.21 7.46
CA LEU A 20 0.95 -3.06 7.36
C LEU A 20 1.30 -4.49 6.96
N SER A 21 2.22 -4.68 6.03
CA SER A 21 2.72 -6.00 5.63
C SER A 21 3.34 -6.74 6.82
N VAL A 22 4.25 -6.09 7.55
CA VAL A 22 4.90 -6.68 8.73
C VAL A 22 3.87 -7.08 9.79
N ILE A 23 2.90 -6.21 10.09
CA ILE A 23 1.81 -6.51 11.03
C ILE A 23 1.02 -7.75 10.59
N LEU A 24 0.75 -7.88 9.29
CA LEU A 24 0.02 -9.00 8.71
C LEU A 24 0.73 -10.34 8.95
N PHE A 25 2.06 -10.36 8.84
CA PHE A 25 2.84 -11.58 9.07
C PHE A 25 3.06 -11.89 10.56
N LEU A 26 3.19 -10.86 11.42
CA LEU A 26 3.42 -11.02 12.85
C LEU A 26 2.16 -11.43 13.64
N ARG A 27 0.96 -11.04 13.19
CA ARG A 27 -0.28 -11.39 13.88
C ARG A 27 -0.60 -12.89 13.79
N LYS A 28 -1.12 -13.46 14.89
CA LYS A 28 -1.55 -14.87 14.97
C LYS A 28 -3.01 -15.07 14.59
N VAL A 29 -3.87 -14.13 14.97
CA VAL A 29 -5.30 -14.14 14.70
C VAL A 29 -5.67 -13.03 13.73
N ASP A 30 -6.69 -13.27 12.90
CA ASP A 30 -7.29 -12.24 12.05
C ASP A 30 -8.37 -11.44 12.78
N GLY A 31 -9.03 -10.54 12.05
CA GLY A 31 -10.11 -9.70 12.61
C GLY A 31 -11.38 -10.46 12.99
N SER A 32 -11.51 -11.72 12.57
CA SER A 32 -12.63 -12.60 12.94
C SER A 32 -12.28 -13.54 14.11
N GLY A 33 -11.06 -13.45 14.65
CA GLY A 33 -10.57 -14.34 15.71
C GLY A 33 -10.08 -15.70 15.20
N THR A 34 -9.99 -15.90 13.89
CA THR A 34 -9.47 -17.16 13.32
C THR A 34 -7.95 -17.15 13.26
N ILE A 35 -7.35 -18.31 13.48
CA ILE A 35 -5.89 -18.48 13.41
C ILE A 35 -5.46 -18.36 11.95
N GLN A 36 -4.52 -17.45 11.68
CA GLN A 36 -4.00 -17.28 10.34
C GLN A 36 -2.98 -18.36 10.00
N THR A 37 -3.30 -19.14 8.98
CA THR A 37 -2.39 -20.09 8.34
C THR A 37 -1.48 -19.35 7.34
N PRO A 38 -0.35 -19.95 6.92
CA PRO A 38 0.51 -19.34 5.91
C PRO A 38 -0.23 -18.96 4.62
N THR A 39 -1.21 -19.76 4.20
CA THR A 39 -2.02 -19.49 3.00
C THR A 39 -2.95 -18.29 3.20
N THR A 40 -3.62 -18.18 4.35
CA THR A 40 -4.51 -17.03 4.62
C THR A 40 -3.74 -15.73 4.86
N LYS A 41 -2.51 -15.81 5.39
CA LYS A 41 -1.59 -14.65 5.47
C LYS A 41 -1.22 -14.13 4.08
N LEU A 42 -0.85 -15.04 3.18
CA LEU A 42 -0.54 -14.68 1.80
C LEU A 42 -1.75 -14.10 1.07
N ALA A 43 -2.93 -14.69 1.23
CA ALA A 43 -4.16 -14.15 0.64
C ALA A 43 -4.45 -12.72 1.13
N SER A 44 -4.34 -12.48 2.44
CA SER A 44 -4.50 -11.15 3.03
C SER A 44 -3.43 -10.15 2.56
N PHE A 45 -2.19 -10.61 2.40
CA PHE A 45 -1.11 -9.80 1.83
C PHE A 45 -1.36 -9.44 0.35
N ILE A 46 -1.88 -10.37 -0.45
CA ILE A 46 -2.26 -10.10 -1.84
C ILE A 46 -3.35 -9.03 -1.90
N VAL A 47 -4.37 -9.11 -1.04
CA VAL A 47 -5.42 -8.09 -0.97
C VAL A 47 -4.82 -6.72 -0.64
N LEU A 48 -3.92 -6.65 0.35
CA LEU A 48 -3.20 -5.42 0.69
C LEU A 48 -2.36 -4.90 -0.50
N ALA A 49 -1.67 -5.78 -1.21
CA ALA A 49 -0.85 -5.43 -2.36
C ALA A 49 -1.70 -4.89 -3.53
N VAL A 50 -2.84 -5.52 -3.84
CA VAL A 50 -3.77 -5.05 -4.88
C VAL A 50 -4.30 -3.66 -4.55
N PHE A 51 -4.71 -3.43 -3.30
CA PHE A 51 -5.15 -2.11 -2.86
C PHE A 51 -4.04 -1.06 -2.99
N PHE A 52 -2.80 -1.42 -2.63
CA PHE A 52 -1.66 -0.53 -2.77
C PHE A 52 -1.33 -0.20 -4.23
N ILE A 53 -1.40 -1.19 -5.13
CA ILE A 53 -1.23 -0.99 -6.58
C ILE A 53 -2.28 0.00 -7.11
N PHE A 54 -3.53 -0.12 -6.66
CA PHE A 54 -4.60 0.82 -7.03
C PHE A 54 -4.26 2.27 -6.63
N ILE A 55 -3.71 2.48 -5.44
CA ILE A 55 -3.27 3.81 -4.98
C ILE A 55 -2.12 4.33 -5.86
N ILE A 56 -1.13 3.50 -6.18
CA ILE A 56 -0.02 3.87 -7.07
C ILE A 56 -0.55 4.27 -8.45
N LEU A 57 -1.50 3.52 -9.02
CA LEU A 57 -2.10 3.85 -10.30
C LEU A 57 -2.74 5.24 -10.28
N MET A 58 -3.51 5.55 -9.23
CA MET A 58 -4.11 6.88 -9.06
C MET A 58 -3.05 7.97 -8.95
N GLN A 59 -1.96 7.74 -8.21
CA GLN A 59 -0.85 8.68 -8.13
C GLN A 59 -0.19 8.91 -9.49
N VAL A 60 0.09 7.85 -10.26
CA VAL A 60 0.69 7.95 -11.59
C VAL A 60 -0.21 8.75 -12.53
N ILE A 61 -1.52 8.46 -12.53
CA ILE A 61 -2.51 9.21 -13.33
C ILE A 61 -2.45 10.70 -12.97
N PHE A 62 -2.47 11.03 -11.67
CA PHE A 62 -2.39 12.42 -11.20
C PHE A 62 -1.06 13.10 -11.60
N LEU A 63 0.05 12.38 -11.53
CA LEU A 63 1.36 12.88 -11.95
C LEU A 63 1.40 13.21 -13.44
N LEU A 64 0.78 12.37 -14.29
CA LEU A 64 0.67 12.62 -15.73
C LEU A 64 -0.13 13.89 -16.02
N PHE A 65 -1.24 14.12 -15.31
CA PHE A 65 -2.01 15.36 -15.43
C PHE A 65 -1.22 16.59 -15.00
N ILE A 66 -0.48 16.51 -13.88
CA ILE A 66 0.37 17.61 -13.40
C ILE A 66 1.48 17.93 -14.39
N LYS A 67 2.13 16.91 -14.96
CA LYS A 67 3.21 17.08 -15.93
C LYS A 67 2.71 17.64 -17.28
N ARG A 68 1.48 17.32 -17.70
CA ARG A 68 0.89 17.87 -18.94
C ARG A 68 0.56 19.37 -18.87
N LYS A 69 0.34 19.92 -17.68
CA LYS A 69 0.04 21.35 -17.50
C LYS A 69 1.28 22.23 -17.27
N LYS A 70 2.47 21.64 -17.28
CA LYS A 70 3.75 22.33 -17.13
C LYS A 70 4.47 22.36 -18.46
#